data_AF-A0A7X6VW03-F1
#
_entry.id   AF-A0A7X6VW03-F1
#
_cell.length_a   1.000
_cell.length_b   1.000
_cell.length_c   1.000
_cell.angle_alpha   90.00
_cell.angle_beta   90.00
_cell.angle_gamma   90.00
#
_symmetry.space_group_name_H-M   'P 1'
#
loop_
_entity.id
_entity.type
_entity.pdbx_description
1 polymer ?
#
loop_
_entity_poly.entity_id
_entity_poly.type
_entity_poly.pdbx_seq_one_letter_code
_entity_poly.pdbx_strand_id
1 'polypeptide(L)'
;FCENKCSDLLHLSTSIVEAQADEVFANQNNAEVTSYATIVNDNYCYHLKYRFLMIKAQGNWLIDKIVLENKELVSANSPINPYNVYVYCRVYEIADLDELFDNLANIDNITEVEELPYGLHLRITTDFREDFNWGVSFLSGILADLIINGEEFVIICRDYDTSLDLHNVLFYSDNVSLISRGEYQIDLVTAINYISGNYTTFEDVLIVDTDDLAIENNLRFISTNYLVKNRPQVLEVIKNMPNISCVVDADFTIFYQYEYKGKDKVLLAEYVLGYDWLTLSTFGHKDMKLVRQNLEYQLYGCLEIDGMEIRENGFFDILTADMKKAYPNLEKFLKELYLNKWYNSRLHYLGGMSPSEAAETEEGKKLLWGLIKKIYQNEALNLRRGKRSFIKLKEYISLIEEKKKEKQ
;
A
#
# COMPACT_ATOMS: atom_id res chain seq x y z
N PHE A 1 15.26 9.01 -21.13
CA PHE A 1 14.65 8.69 -22.45
C PHE A 1 13.49 7.70 -22.31
N CYS A 2 13.60 6.65 -21.47
CA CYS A 2 12.51 5.71 -21.20
C CYS A 2 11.40 6.25 -20.27
N GLU A 3 11.72 7.12 -19.31
CA GLU A 3 10.75 7.62 -18.30
C GLU A 3 9.46 8.21 -18.89
N ASN A 4 9.55 9.05 -19.93
CA ASN A 4 8.34 9.67 -20.51
C ASN A 4 7.46 8.72 -21.31
N LYS A 5 7.96 7.54 -21.71
CA LYS A 5 7.22 6.56 -22.53
C LYS A 5 6.68 5.38 -21.73
N CYS A 6 7.24 5.15 -20.55
CA CYS A 6 6.76 4.17 -19.57
C CYS A 6 6.24 4.85 -18.29
N SER A 7 5.95 6.14 -18.33
CA SER A 7 5.52 6.90 -17.15
C SER A 7 4.30 6.29 -16.47
N ASP A 8 3.42 5.64 -17.25
CA ASP A 8 2.25 4.93 -16.72
C ASP A 8 2.64 3.73 -15.85
N LEU A 9 3.67 2.98 -16.23
CA LEU A 9 4.20 1.82 -15.49
C LEU A 9 5.06 2.24 -14.30
N LEU A 10 5.78 3.36 -14.44
CA LEU A 10 6.76 3.84 -13.45
C LEU A 10 6.15 4.82 -12.45
N HIS A 11 4.85 5.13 -12.57
CA HIS A 11 4.17 5.99 -11.61
C HIS A 11 4.04 5.27 -10.26
N LEU A 12 4.40 5.96 -9.18
CA LEU A 12 4.46 5.37 -7.82
C LEU A 12 3.09 4.88 -7.30
N SER A 13 1.98 5.41 -7.85
CA SER A 13 0.62 4.93 -7.54
C SER A 13 0.13 3.80 -8.44
N THR A 14 0.95 3.36 -9.40
CA THR A 14 0.59 2.26 -10.29
C THR A 14 1.04 0.93 -9.68
N SER A 15 0.12 -0.03 -9.59
CA SER A 15 0.44 -1.43 -9.34
C SER A 15 0.34 -2.21 -10.66
N ILE A 16 1.41 -2.93 -11.01
CA ILE A 16 1.39 -3.85 -12.16
C ILE A 16 0.81 -5.17 -11.68
N VAL A 17 -0.32 -5.56 -12.25
CA VAL A 17 -1.03 -6.79 -11.89
C VAL A 17 -0.56 -7.95 -12.75
N GLU A 18 -0.47 -7.70 -14.05
CA GLU A 18 -0.05 -8.68 -15.04
C GLU A 18 0.74 -7.96 -16.13
N ALA A 19 1.86 -8.50 -16.55
CA ALA A 19 2.62 -8.03 -17.68
C ALA A 19 3.37 -9.20 -18.29
N GLN A 20 3.30 -9.36 -19.61
CA GLN A 20 3.95 -10.47 -20.31
C GLN A 20 4.33 -10.03 -21.74
N ALA A 21 5.39 -10.63 -22.28
CA ALA A 21 5.67 -10.56 -23.71
C ALA A 21 4.72 -11.47 -24.49
N ASP A 22 4.08 -10.91 -25.51
CA ASP A 22 3.14 -11.62 -26.39
C ASP A 22 3.90 -12.32 -27.52
N GLU A 23 4.69 -11.56 -28.28
CA GLU A 23 5.43 -12.07 -29.43
C GLU A 23 6.84 -11.48 -29.45
N VAL A 24 7.82 -12.31 -29.81
CA VAL A 24 9.22 -11.92 -29.97
C VAL A 24 9.70 -12.27 -31.37
N PHE A 25 10.00 -11.24 -32.16
CA PHE A 25 10.63 -11.38 -33.48
C PHE A 25 12.09 -10.96 -33.39
N ALA A 26 12.99 -11.92 -33.28
CA ALA A 26 14.42 -11.66 -33.12
C ALA A 26 15.24 -12.11 -34.35
N ASN A 27 16.29 -11.35 -34.65
CA ASN A 27 17.40 -11.74 -35.50
C ASN A 27 18.73 -11.62 -34.73
N GLN A 28 19.87 -11.77 -35.40
CA GLN A 28 21.18 -11.79 -34.72
C GLN A 28 21.48 -10.52 -33.90
N ASN A 29 20.99 -9.36 -34.35
CA ASN A 29 21.36 -8.05 -33.78
C ASN A 29 20.17 -7.23 -33.30
N ASN A 30 18.95 -7.51 -33.75
CA ASN A 30 17.75 -6.76 -33.42
C ASN A 30 16.64 -7.70 -32.97
N ALA A 31 15.80 -7.26 -32.05
CA ALA A 31 14.57 -7.94 -31.71
C ALA A 31 13.42 -6.93 -31.57
N GLU A 32 12.23 -7.36 -31.96
CA GLU A 32 10.99 -6.64 -31.73
C GLU A 32 10.13 -7.49 -30.80
N VAL A 33 9.75 -6.91 -29.67
CA VAL A 33 8.93 -7.58 -28.64
C VAL A 33 7.63 -6.81 -28.51
N THR A 34 6.51 -7.49 -28.77
CA THR A 34 5.18 -7.00 -28.38
C THR A 34 4.87 -7.52 -26.99
N SER A 35 4.19 -6.71 -26.19
CA SER A 35 3.85 -7.07 -24.82
C SER A 35 2.57 -6.38 -24.38
N TYR A 36 1.99 -6.88 -23.30
CA TYR A 36 0.94 -6.17 -22.57
C TYR A 36 1.30 -5.95 -21.12
N ALA A 37 0.58 -5.00 -20.51
CA ALA A 37 0.54 -4.82 -19.07
C ALA A 37 -0.87 -4.42 -18.63
N THR A 38 -1.42 -5.13 -17.67
CA THR A 38 -2.61 -4.75 -16.92
C THR A 38 -2.18 -4.07 -15.63
N ILE A 39 -2.57 -2.82 -15.46
CA ILE A 39 -2.20 -2.00 -14.31
C ILE A 39 -3.42 -1.48 -13.57
N VAL A 40 -3.27 -1.25 -12.27
CA VAL A 40 -4.24 -0.56 -11.43
C VAL A 40 -3.66 0.76 -10.96
N ASN A 41 -4.38 1.85 -11.19
CA ASN A 41 -4.04 3.18 -10.73
C ASN A 41 -5.30 3.90 -10.24
N ASP A 42 -5.33 4.31 -8.97
CA ASP A 42 -6.42 5.09 -8.39
C ASP A 42 -7.82 4.51 -8.61
N ASN A 43 -7.94 3.18 -8.48
CA ASN A 43 -9.13 2.34 -8.70
C ASN A 43 -9.54 2.14 -10.17
N TYR A 44 -8.78 2.69 -11.12
CA TYR A 44 -8.97 2.41 -12.54
C TYR A 44 -8.01 1.33 -13.00
N CYS A 45 -8.55 0.34 -13.71
CA CYS A 45 -7.76 -0.70 -14.36
C CYS A 45 -7.51 -0.31 -15.82
N TYR A 46 -6.24 -0.33 -16.24
CA TYR A 46 -5.86 -0.07 -17.63
C TYR A 46 -5.15 -1.28 -18.21
N HIS A 47 -5.45 -1.57 -19.47
CA HIS A 47 -4.71 -2.53 -20.28
C HIS A 47 -3.86 -1.77 -21.28
N LEU A 48 -2.55 -1.98 -21.21
CA LEU A 48 -1.54 -1.30 -21.99
C LEU A 48 -0.92 -2.30 -22.95
N LYS A 49 -0.70 -1.89 -24.20
CA LYS A 49 0.09 -2.66 -25.17
C LYS A 49 1.34 -1.90 -25.53
N TYR A 50 2.47 -2.57 -25.40
CA TYR A 50 3.78 -2.03 -25.68
C TYR A 50 4.47 -2.76 -26.81
N ARG A 51 5.36 -2.03 -27.47
CA ARG A 51 6.32 -2.56 -28.43
C ARG A 51 7.71 -2.08 -28.06
N PHE A 52 8.61 -3.03 -27.85
CA PHE A 52 10.02 -2.80 -27.55
C PHE A 52 10.85 -3.18 -28.76
N LEU A 53 11.65 -2.23 -29.25
CA LEU A 53 12.70 -2.49 -30.20
C LEU A 53 14.00 -2.62 -29.42
N MET A 54 14.64 -3.77 -29.56
CA MET A 54 15.85 -4.15 -28.86
C MET A 54 17.00 -4.30 -29.85
N ILE A 55 18.20 -3.95 -29.39
CA ILE A 55 19.45 -4.12 -30.13
C ILE A 55 20.44 -4.92 -29.29
N LYS A 56 21.24 -5.75 -29.93
CA LYS A 56 22.30 -6.51 -29.28
C LYS A 56 23.60 -5.72 -29.34
N ALA A 57 24.09 -5.29 -28.19
CA ALA A 57 25.35 -4.56 -28.05
C ALA A 57 26.25 -5.26 -27.03
N GLN A 58 27.50 -5.54 -27.43
CA GLN A 58 28.50 -6.20 -26.57
C GLN A 58 28.01 -7.53 -25.95
N GLY A 59 27.17 -8.28 -26.69
CA GLY A 59 26.61 -9.55 -26.24
C GLY A 59 25.29 -9.43 -25.45
N ASN A 60 24.92 -8.23 -25.01
CA ASN A 60 23.71 -7.97 -24.22
C ASN A 60 22.60 -7.37 -25.07
N TRP A 61 21.35 -7.75 -24.78
CA TRP A 61 20.18 -7.11 -25.36
C TRP A 61 19.85 -5.81 -24.61
N LEU A 62 19.72 -4.71 -25.34
CA LEU A 62 19.37 -3.40 -24.82
C LEU A 62 18.08 -2.92 -25.48
N ILE A 63 17.24 -2.23 -24.71
CA ILE A 63 16.04 -1.57 -25.25
C ILE A 63 16.50 -0.29 -25.95
N ASP A 64 16.35 -0.24 -27.28
CA ASP A 64 16.62 0.94 -28.10
C ASP A 64 15.43 1.90 -28.10
N LYS A 65 14.22 1.35 -28.27
CA LYS A 65 12.99 2.17 -28.35
C LYS A 65 11.79 1.46 -27.74
N ILE A 66 10.98 2.23 -27.03
CA ILE A 66 9.70 1.81 -26.48
C ILE A 66 8.59 2.61 -27.16
N VAL A 67 7.50 1.93 -27.49
CA VAL A 67 6.27 2.52 -28.04
C VAL A 67 5.08 1.98 -27.26
N LEU A 68 4.28 2.86 -26.67
CA LEU A 68 2.95 2.53 -26.18
C LEU A 68 2.01 2.53 -27.40
N GLU A 69 1.53 1.35 -27.77
CA GLU A 69 0.66 1.17 -28.94
C GLU A 69 -0.79 1.46 -28.60
N ASN A 70 -1.21 1.07 -27.40
CA ASN A 70 -2.59 1.21 -26.95
C ASN A 70 -2.68 1.34 -25.44
N LYS A 71 -3.65 2.12 -24.98
CA LYS A 71 -4.02 2.26 -23.58
C LYS A 71 -5.54 2.29 -23.48
N GLU A 72 -6.10 1.24 -22.92
CA GLU A 72 -7.54 1.07 -22.79
C GLU A 72 -7.93 1.01 -21.32
N LEU A 73 -9.00 1.73 -20.98
CA LEU A 73 -9.65 1.56 -19.68
C LEU A 73 -10.43 0.24 -19.71
N VAL A 74 -10.10 -0.66 -18.79
CA VAL A 74 -10.75 -1.97 -18.68
C VAL A 74 -12.13 -1.79 -18.06
N SER A 75 -13.15 -2.36 -18.71
CA SER A 75 -14.52 -2.32 -18.19
C SER A 75 -14.63 -3.03 -16.84
N ALA A 76 -15.51 -2.52 -15.98
CA ALA A 76 -15.82 -3.12 -14.68
C ALA A 76 -16.31 -4.58 -14.79
N ASN A 77 -16.89 -4.98 -15.94
CA ASN A 77 -17.39 -6.35 -16.14
C ASN A 77 -16.42 -7.23 -16.95
N SER A 78 -15.22 -6.74 -17.24
CA SER A 78 -14.25 -7.47 -18.05
C SER A 78 -13.66 -8.64 -17.25
N PRO A 79 -13.42 -9.82 -17.86
CA PRO A 79 -12.76 -10.93 -17.17
C PRO A 79 -11.27 -10.65 -16.88
N ILE A 80 -10.65 -9.73 -17.60
CA ILE A 80 -9.28 -9.27 -17.33
C ILE A 80 -9.20 -8.17 -16.25
N ASN A 81 -10.36 -7.76 -15.69
CA ASN A 81 -10.37 -6.79 -14.62
C ASN A 81 -9.97 -7.50 -13.31
N PRO A 82 -8.87 -7.11 -12.66
CA PRO A 82 -8.36 -7.80 -11.48
C PRO A 82 -9.33 -7.75 -10.28
N TYR A 83 -10.22 -6.76 -10.23
CA TYR A 83 -11.27 -6.70 -9.20
C TYR A 83 -12.34 -7.78 -9.36
N ASN A 84 -12.43 -8.43 -10.53
CA ASN A 84 -13.34 -9.56 -10.76
C ASN A 84 -12.64 -10.92 -10.66
N VAL A 85 -11.32 -10.92 -10.46
CA VAL A 85 -10.52 -12.13 -10.34
C VAL A 85 -10.32 -12.41 -8.86
N TYR A 86 -10.80 -13.57 -8.41
CA TYR A 86 -10.65 -14.00 -7.03
C TYR A 86 -9.48 -14.97 -6.91
N VAL A 87 -8.78 -14.86 -5.79
CA VAL A 87 -7.73 -15.79 -5.36
C VAL A 87 -8.09 -16.37 -4.00
N TYR A 88 -7.55 -17.55 -3.71
CA TYR A 88 -7.73 -18.27 -2.46
C TYR A 88 -6.51 -18.10 -1.58
N CYS A 89 -6.73 -17.67 -0.34
CA CYS A 89 -5.68 -17.41 0.62
C CYS A 89 -5.85 -18.33 1.83
N ARG A 90 -4.76 -18.98 2.25
CA ARG A 90 -4.69 -19.68 3.53
C ARG A 90 -3.68 -18.98 4.42
N VAL A 91 -4.11 -18.67 5.64
CA VAL A 91 -3.31 -17.95 6.63
C VAL A 91 -2.95 -18.89 7.76
N TYR A 92 -1.67 -18.87 8.10
CA TYR A 92 -1.07 -19.67 9.14
C TYR A 92 -0.26 -18.77 10.08
N GLU A 93 -0.17 -19.17 11.33
CA GLU A 93 0.84 -18.67 12.27
C GLU A 93 2.04 -19.62 12.23
N ILE A 94 3.24 -19.06 12.19
CA ILE A 94 4.51 -19.78 12.21
C ILE A 94 4.85 -20.12 13.65
N ALA A 95 4.86 -21.41 13.97
CA ALA A 95 5.28 -21.89 15.29
C ALA A 95 6.79 -22.16 15.34
N ASP A 96 7.38 -22.59 14.23
CA ASP A 96 8.83 -22.80 14.06
C ASP A 96 9.23 -22.43 12.62
N LEU A 97 10.11 -21.43 12.51
CA LEU A 97 10.55 -20.89 11.22
C LEU A 97 11.57 -21.81 10.52
N ASP A 98 12.49 -22.43 11.27
CA ASP A 98 13.51 -23.30 10.71
C ASP A 98 12.84 -24.53 10.10
N GLU A 99 11.87 -25.09 10.81
CA GLU A 99 11.09 -26.23 10.32
C GLU A 99 10.19 -25.88 9.13
N LEU A 100 9.62 -24.66 9.10
CA LEU A 100 8.89 -24.19 7.92
C LEU A 100 9.80 -24.20 6.68
N PHE A 101 11.04 -23.71 6.80
CA PHE A 101 11.98 -23.73 5.67
C PHE A 101 12.37 -25.15 5.27
N ASP A 102 12.55 -26.07 6.22
CA ASP A 102 12.78 -27.49 5.92
C ASP A 102 11.60 -28.11 5.16
N ASN A 103 10.36 -27.75 5.52
CA ASN A 103 9.16 -28.20 4.82
C ASN A 103 9.06 -27.61 3.42
N LEU A 104 9.35 -26.31 3.26
CA LEU A 104 9.36 -25.64 1.96
C LEU A 104 10.47 -26.18 1.05
N ALA A 105 11.61 -26.61 1.58
CA ALA A 105 12.69 -27.22 0.80
C ALA A 105 12.28 -28.53 0.11
N ASN A 106 11.19 -29.18 0.55
CA ASN A 106 10.65 -30.37 -0.10
C ASN A 106 9.71 -30.05 -1.28
N ILE A 107 9.38 -28.77 -1.49
CA ILE A 107 8.52 -28.32 -2.58
C ILE A 107 9.41 -27.86 -3.74
N ASP A 108 9.25 -28.52 -4.88
CA ASP A 108 9.97 -28.16 -6.10
C ASP A 108 9.55 -26.78 -6.64
N ASN A 109 10.45 -26.15 -7.39
CA ASN A 109 10.21 -24.89 -8.13
C ASN A 109 9.83 -23.67 -7.29
N ILE A 110 10.22 -23.63 -6.01
CA ILE A 110 10.20 -22.39 -5.23
C ILE A 110 11.33 -21.46 -5.69
N THR A 111 10.96 -20.22 -5.99
CA THR A 111 11.90 -19.13 -6.24
C THR A 111 11.58 -17.95 -5.35
N GLU A 112 12.62 -17.30 -4.82
CA GLU A 112 12.50 -16.00 -4.19
C GLU A 112 12.19 -14.93 -5.25
N VAL A 113 11.13 -14.16 -5.00
CA VAL A 113 10.69 -13.05 -5.86
C VAL A 113 11.23 -11.73 -5.34
N GLU A 114 10.93 -11.45 -4.07
CA GLU A 114 11.37 -10.23 -3.39
C GLU A 114 11.51 -10.45 -1.89
N GLU A 115 12.49 -9.75 -1.30
CA GLU A 115 12.59 -9.57 0.14
C GLU A 115 11.58 -8.50 0.57
N LEU A 116 10.69 -8.86 1.48
CA LEU A 116 9.67 -7.96 2.01
C LEU A 116 10.17 -7.27 3.28
N PRO A 117 9.59 -6.12 3.66
CA PRO A 117 9.95 -5.42 4.89
C PRO A 117 10.01 -6.26 6.17
N TYR A 118 9.20 -7.31 6.28
CA TYR A 118 9.12 -8.20 7.44
C TYR A 118 9.28 -9.66 7.07
N GLY A 119 9.84 -9.96 5.91
CA GLY A 119 9.51 -11.24 5.31
C GLY A 119 10.12 -11.56 3.98
N LEU A 120 9.57 -12.61 3.40
CA LEU A 120 10.04 -13.17 2.15
C LEU A 120 8.85 -13.48 1.27
N HIS A 121 8.88 -13.01 0.04
CA HIS A 121 7.97 -13.43 -1.00
C HIS A 121 8.62 -14.53 -1.83
N LEU A 122 8.08 -15.73 -1.70
CA LEU A 122 8.42 -16.90 -2.49
C LEU A 122 7.30 -17.21 -3.49
N ARG A 123 7.66 -17.87 -4.58
CA ARG A 123 6.71 -18.24 -5.64
C ARG A 123 6.98 -19.64 -6.15
N ILE A 124 5.91 -20.41 -6.32
CA ILE A 124 5.91 -21.72 -6.97
C ILE A 124 5.37 -21.55 -8.39
N THR A 125 6.11 -22.05 -9.38
CA THR A 125 5.71 -22.00 -10.81
C THR A 125 5.42 -23.39 -11.38
N THR A 126 4.55 -23.48 -12.39
CA THR A 126 4.02 -24.76 -12.89
C THR A 126 4.93 -25.49 -13.89
N ASP A 127 5.99 -24.89 -14.45
CA ASP A 127 6.81 -25.59 -15.47
C ASP A 127 8.28 -25.18 -15.61
N PHE A 128 9.06 -26.14 -16.10
CA PHE A 128 10.51 -26.20 -16.26
C PHE A 128 11.08 -25.17 -17.27
N ARG A 129 11.90 -24.24 -16.76
CA ARG A 129 13.18 -23.69 -17.30
C ARG A 129 13.39 -23.36 -18.79
N GLU A 130 12.44 -23.40 -19.72
CA GLU A 130 12.74 -23.09 -21.15
C GLU A 130 11.96 -21.92 -21.79
N ASP A 131 10.83 -21.47 -21.24
CA ASP A 131 10.16 -20.28 -21.76
C ASP A 131 10.58 -19.02 -21.00
N PHE A 132 11.39 -18.17 -21.64
CA PHE A 132 11.79 -16.85 -21.12
C PHE A 132 10.64 -15.82 -21.01
N ASN A 133 9.39 -16.27 -21.01
CA ASN A 133 8.18 -15.45 -20.88
C ASN A 133 7.84 -15.17 -19.40
N TRP A 134 8.84 -14.86 -18.59
CA TRP A 134 8.69 -14.58 -17.16
C TRP A 134 8.42 -13.10 -16.96
N GLY A 135 7.24 -12.67 -17.38
CA GLY A 135 6.73 -11.36 -17.00
C GLY A 135 6.24 -11.33 -15.54
N VAL A 136 5.78 -10.18 -15.07
CA VAL A 136 5.08 -10.07 -13.78
C VAL A 136 3.70 -10.69 -13.98
N SER A 137 3.50 -11.95 -13.62
CA SER A 137 2.18 -12.57 -13.63
C SER A 137 1.71 -12.84 -12.20
N PHE A 138 0.40 -12.92 -12.03
CA PHE A 138 -0.26 -13.49 -10.87
C PHE A 138 -1.17 -14.67 -11.26
N LEU A 139 -1.36 -14.89 -12.56
CA LEU A 139 -2.43 -15.73 -13.09
C LEU A 139 -1.91 -16.83 -14.02
N SER A 140 -0.84 -16.55 -14.76
CA SER A 140 -0.32 -17.40 -15.82
C SER A 140 1.01 -17.99 -15.39
N GLY A 141 1.09 -19.33 -15.34
CA GLY A 141 2.32 -20.07 -15.02
C GLY A 141 2.71 -20.08 -13.53
N ILE A 142 1.85 -19.56 -12.65
CA ILE A 142 2.08 -19.48 -11.20
C ILE A 142 1.11 -20.42 -10.51
N LEU A 143 1.67 -21.29 -9.69
CA LEU A 143 0.92 -22.24 -8.87
C LEU A 143 0.50 -21.59 -7.56
N ALA A 144 1.43 -20.95 -6.87
CA ALA A 144 1.17 -20.23 -5.63
C ALA A 144 2.21 -19.15 -5.34
N ASP A 145 1.78 -18.11 -4.64
CA ASP A 145 2.65 -17.18 -3.93
C ASP A 145 2.65 -17.55 -2.44
N LEU A 146 3.84 -17.63 -1.85
CA LEU A 146 4.04 -17.92 -0.44
C LEU A 146 4.69 -16.69 0.22
N ILE A 147 4.02 -16.16 1.24
CA ILE A 147 4.43 -14.94 1.91
C ILE A 147 4.74 -15.31 3.35
N ILE A 148 6.00 -15.18 3.73
CA ILE A 148 6.42 -15.19 5.14
C ILE A 148 6.46 -13.73 5.56
N ASN A 149 5.70 -13.33 6.58
CA ASN A 149 5.57 -11.95 7.04
C ASN A 149 5.53 -11.92 8.58
N GLY A 150 6.68 -11.74 9.20
CA GLY A 150 6.85 -11.87 10.65
C GLY A 150 6.53 -13.28 11.13
N GLU A 151 5.52 -13.40 11.99
CA GLU A 151 5.02 -14.68 12.51
C GLU A 151 3.88 -15.26 11.65
N GLU A 152 3.54 -14.64 10.52
CA GLU A 152 2.47 -15.06 9.62
C GLU A 152 3.03 -15.74 8.38
N PHE A 153 2.43 -16.84 7.97
CA PHE A 153 2.68 -17.49 6.68
C PHE A 153 1.38 -17.53 5.89
N VAL A 154 1.40 -16.99 4.66
CA VAL A 154 0.23 -16.92 3.79
C VAL A 154 0.51 -17.60 2.47
N ILE A 155 -0.38 -18.51 2.07
CA ILE A 155 -0.38 -19.13 0.75
C ILE A 155 -1.49 -18.50 -0.07
N ILE A 156 -1.14 -17.93 -1.22
CA ILE A 156 -2.09 -17.32 -2.17
C ILE A 156 -2.07 -18.14 -3.45
N CYS A 157 -3.22 -18.71 -3.82
CA CYS A 157 -3.40 -19.56 -4.99
C CYS A 157 -4.55 -19.06 -5.85
N ARG A 158 -4.47 -19.27 -7.16
CA ARG A 158 -5.61 -19.05 -8.06
C ARG A 158 -6.71 -20.09 -7.88
N ASP A 159 -6.30 -21.35 -7.71
CA ASP A 159 -7.21 -22.49 -7.64
C ASP A 159 -7.26 -23.04 -6.21
N TYR A 160 -8.47 -23.34 -5.74
CA TYR A 160 -8.69 -23.86 -4.39
C TYR A 160 -8.02 -25.22 -4.17
N ASP A 161 -8.06 -26.09 -5.17
CA ASP A 161 -7.48 -27.43 -5.09
C ASP A 161 -5.96 -27.37 -4.87
N THR A 162 -5.28 -26.47 -5.59
CA THR A 162 -3.84 -26.20 -5.40
C THR A 162 -3.53 -25.74 -3.98
N SER A 163 -4.36 -24.86 -3.42
CA SER A 163 -4.21 -24.40 -2.04
C SER A 163 -4.38 -25.54 -1.03
N LEU A 164 -5.34 -26.44 -1.27
CA LEU A 164 -5.57 -27.61 -0.44
C LEU A 164 -4.41 -28.62 -0.54
N ASP A 165 -3.87 -28.84 -1.73
CA ASP A 165 -2.73 -29.73 -1.94
C ASP A 165 -1.49 -29.24 -1.20
N LEU A 166 -1.18 -27.94 -1.31
CA LEU A 166 -0.08 -27.32 -0.56
C LEU A 166 -0.29 -27.40 0.95
N HIS A 167 -1.51 -27.17 1.43
CA HIS A 167 -1.84 -27.36 2.84
C HIS A 167 -1.57 -28.80 3.29
N ASN A 168 -2.00 -29.79 2.51
CA ASN A 168 -1.78 -31.20 2.86
C ASN A 168 -0.29 -31.57 2.88
N VAL A 169 0.51 -31.00 1.96
CA VAL A 169 1.98 -31.21 1.95
C VAL A 169 2.62 -30.65 3.22
N LEU A 170 2.25 -29.44 3.63
CA LEU A 170 2.80 -28.78 4.82
C LEU A 170 2.38 -29.43 6.15
N PHE A 171 1.22 -30.08 6.18
CA PHE A 171 0.68 -30.76 7.37
C PHE A 171 0.86 -32.29 7.30
N TYR A 172 1.64 -32.81 6.35
CA TYR A 172 1.88 -34.24 6.21
C TYR A 172 2.80 -34.81 7.31
N SER A 173 3.71 -33.98 7.84
CA SER A 173 4.58 -34.33 8.97
C SER A 173 3.88 -34.11 10.31
N ASP A 174 4.11 -34.98 11.30
CA ASP A 174 3.60 -34.84 12.68
C ASP A 174 4.16 -33.60 13.44
N ASN A 175 5.02 -32.82 12.79
CA ASN A 175 5.61 -31.63 13.39
C ASN A 175 4.75 -30.40 13.13
N VAL A 176 4.63 -29.56 14.16
CA VAL A 176 3.75 -28.38 14.16
C VAL A 176 4.57 -27.14 13.80
N SER A 177 4.98 -27.01 12.54
CA SER A 177 5.65 -25.79 12.06
C SER A 177 4.65 -24.65 11.84
N LEU A 178 3.39 -24.99 11.57
CA LEU A 178 2.32 -24.06 11.23
C LEU A 178 1.05 -24.33 12.04
N ILE A 179 0.36 -23.26 12.44
CA ILE A 179 -0.97 -23.30 13.06
C ILE A 179 -1.95 -22.62 12.11
N SER A 180 -2.97 -23.36 11.65
CA SER A 180 -4.00 -22.81 10.75
C SER A 180 -4.82 -21.72 11.44
N ARG A 181 -4.91 -20.55 10.80
CA ARG A 181 -5.67 -19.38 11.28
C ARG A 181 -6.95 -19.17 10.49
N GLY A 182 -6.91 -19.32 9.17
CA GLY A 182 -8.11 -19.13 8.34
C GLY A 182 -7.92 -19.43 6.85
N GLU A 183 -9.06 -19.56 6.16
CA GLU A 183 -9.14 -19.68 4.70
C GLU A 183 -10.05 -18.55 4.18
N TYR A 184 -9.60 -17.85 3.15
CA TYR A 184 -10.27 -16.66 2.61
C TYR A 184 -10.29 -16.68 1.09
N GLN A 185 -11.28 -15.99 0.51
CA GLN A 185 -11.35 -15.69 -0.91
C GLN A 185 -11.42 -14.17 -1.05
N ILE A 186 -10.41 -13.59 -1.71
CA ILE A 186 -10.27 -12.13 -1.88
C ILE A 186 -10.03 -11.79 -3.36
N ASP A 187 -10.23 -10.54 -3.74
CA ASP A 187 -9.89 -10.10 -5.09
C ASP A 187 -8.37 -9.97 -5.28
N LEU A 188 -7.93 -10.04 -6.54
CA LEU A 188 -6.52 -10.05 -6.89
C LEU A 188 -5.80 -8.75 -6.51
N VAL A 189 -6.47 -7.59 -6.57
CA VAL A 189 -5.84 -6.31 -6.22
C VAL A 189 -5.51 -6.27 -4.73
N THR A 190 -6.44 -6.76 -3.92
CA THR A 190 -6.29 -6.90 -2.47
C THR A 190 -5.13 -7.83 -2.12
N ALA A 191 -4.99 -8.98 -2.81
CA ALA A 191 -3.85 -9.88 -2.65
C ALA A 191 -2.51 -9.22 -3.04
N ILE A 192 -2.45 -8.51 -4.17
CA ILE A 192 -1.23 -7.79 -4.61
C ILE A 192 -0.81 -6.76 -3.57
N ASN A 193 -1.77 -6.03 -2.97
CA ASN A 193 -1.44 -5.04 -1.97
C ASN A 193 -0.85 -5.67 -0.71
N TYR A 194 -1.29 -6.87 -0.31
CA TYR A 194 -0.68 -7.63 0.77
C TYR A 194 0.75 -8.05 0.43
N ILE A 195 0.94 -8.67 -0.73
CA ILE A 195 2.26 -9.16 -1.20
C ILE A 195 3.27 -8.02 -1.27
N SER A 196 2.88 -6.83 -1.73
CA SER A 196 3.74 -5.65 -1.77
C SER A 196 4.20 -5.12 -0.39
N GLY A 197 3.94 -5.85 0.70
CA GLY A 197 4.32 -5.49 2.06
C GLY A 197 3.64 -4.21 2.54
N ASN A 198 2.41 -3.94 2.09
CA ASN A 198 1.66 -2.79 2.57
C ASN A 198 0.94 -3.07 3.89
N TYR A 199 0.76 -4.33 4.27
CA TYR A 199 0.03 -4.74 5.47
C TYR A 199 0.92 -5.58 6.39
N THR A 200 0.66 -5.45 7.69
CA THR A 200 1.37 -6.16 8.76
C THR A 200 0.84 -7.56 8.98
N THR A 201 -0.48 -7.72 8.89
CA THR A 201 -1.15 -9.02 9.01
C THR A 201 -2.14 -9.19 7.87
N PHE A 202 -2.46 -10.43 7.53
CA PHE A 202 -3.47 -10.70 6.51
C PHE A 202 -4.86 -10.25 6.96
N GLU A 203 -5.15 -10.27 8.27
CA GLU A 203 -6.43 -9.77 8.79
C GLU A 203 -6.64 -8.27 8.48
N ASP A 204 -5.57 -7.47 8.48
CA ASP A 204 -5.63 -6.04 8.13
C ASP A 204 -6.15 -5.82 6.70
N VAL A 205 -5.89 -6.78 5.80
CA VAL A 205 -6.35 -6.78 4.41
C VAL A 205 -7.86 -6.99 4.35
N LEU A 206 -8.37 -7.99 5.08
CA LEU A 206 -9.80 -8.31 5.14
C LEU A 206 -10.62 -7.16 5.74
N ILE A 207 -10.01 -6.44 6.67
CA ILE A 207 -10.57 -5.26 7.32
C ILE A 207 -10.73 -4.08 6.32
N VAL A 208 -10.08 -4.09 5.16
CA VAL A 208 -10.31 -3.10 4.07
C VAL A 208 -11.51 -3.49 3.20
N ASP A 209 -11.77 -4.78 2.99
CA ASP A 209 -12.91 -5.28 2.19
C ASP A 209 -14.22 -5.40 2.99
N THR A 210 -14.16 -5.50 4.31
CA THR A 210 -15.37 -5.36 5.13
C THR A 210 -15.83 -3.91 5.12
N ASP A 211 -16.97 -3.69 4.48
CA ASP A 211 -17.76 -2.46 4.33
C ASP A 211 -18.05 -1.64 5.63
N ASP A 212 -17.42 -1.96 6.77
CA ASP A 212 -17.78 -1.47 8.09
C ASP A 212 -16.65 -0.81 8.90
N LEU A 213 -15.40 -0.73 8.41
CA LEU A 213 -14.29 -0.13 9.20
C LEU A 213 -13.84 1.27 8.74
N ALA A 214 -14.56 1.91 7.82
CA ALA A 214 -14.56 3.37 7.69
C ALA A 214 -15.26 4.08 8.88
N ILE A 215 -15.68 3.30 9.88
CA ILE A 215 -16.48 3.71 11.04
C ILE A 215 -15.64 3.60 12.34
N GLU A 216 -14.31 3.50 12.25
CA GLU A 216 -13.47 4.06 13.31
C GLU A 216 -13.11 5.49 12.90
N ASN A 217 -13.37 6.45 13.78
CA ASN A 217 -13.42 7.89 13.51
C ASN A 217 -12.09 8.55 13.06
N ASN A 218 -11.10 7.79 12.62
CA ASN A 218 -9.81 8.27 12.16
C ASN A 218 -9.53 7.70 10.77
N LEU A 219 -9.13 8.55 9.81
CA LEU A 219 -8.32 8.09 8.68
C LEU A 219 -7.23 7.17 9.28
N ARG A 220 -7.15 5.90 8.86
CA ARG A 220 -6.20 4.94 9.45
C ARG A 220 -4.80 5.52 9.35
N PHE A 221 -4.14 5.65 10.50
CA PHE A 221 -2.80 6.20 10.57
C PHE A 221 -1.81 5.05 10.74
N ILE A 222 -1.10 4.76 9.67
CA ILE A 222 -0.16 3.64 9.57
C ILE A 222 1.22 4.20 9.82
N SER A 223 2.04 3.49 10.59
CA SER A 223 3.41 3.88 10.89
C SER A 223 4.36 2.76 10.51
N THR A 224 5.51 3.11 9.94
CA THR A 224 6.65 2.25 9.66
C THR A 224 7.84 2.75 10.46
N ASN A 225 8.44 1.88 11.25
CA ASN A 225 9.60 2.12 12.08
C ASN A 225 10.85 1.62 11.36
N TYR A 226 11.93 2.39 11.49
CA TYR A 226 13.24 2.08 10.92
C TYR A 226 14.31 2.27 12.00
N LEU A 227 15.31 1.39 11.97
CA LEU A 227 16.61 1.62 12.57
C LEU A 227 17.44 2.56 11.68
N VAL A 228 18.06 3.57 12.28
CA VAL A 228 18.84 4.61 11.59
C VAL A 228 20.33 4.33 11.75
N LYS A 229 20.98 3.93 10.65
CA LYS A 229 22.43 3.67 10.59
C LYS A 229 23.25 4.95 10.43
N ASN A 230 22.71 5.95 9.72
CA ASN A 230 23.39 7.22 9.44
C ASN A 230 22.48 8.43 9.67
N ARG A 231 22.38 8.85 10.94
CA ARG A 231 21.48 9.92 11.36
C ARG A 231 21.72 11.27 10.66
N PRO A 232 22.97 11.77 10.47
CA PRO A 232 23.21 13.01 9.74
C PRO A 232 22.64 13.02 8.32
N GLN A 233 22.84 11.94 7.57
CA GLN A 233 22.35 11.81 6.19
C GLN A 233 20.82 11.74 6.15
N VAL A 234 20.20 10.97 7.04
CA VAL A 234 18.73 10.90 7.17
C VAL A 234 18.14 12.28 7.47
N LEU A 235 18.74 13.02 8.41
CA LEU A 235 18.29 14.37 8.77
C LEU A 235 18.39 15.35 7.59
N GLU A 236 19.47 15.29 6.82
CA GLU A 236 19.69 16.16 5.66
C GLU A 236 18.64 15.89 4.57
N VAL A 237 18.41 14.62 4.24
CA VAL A 237 17.42 14.21 3.23
C VAL A 237 16.01 14.69 3.63
N ILE A 238 15.57 14.39 4.86
CA ILE A 238 14.23 14.79 5.33
C ILE A 238 14.07 16.32 5.31
N LYS A 239 15.08 17.07 5.77
CA LYS A 239 15.03 18.56 5.76
C LYS A 239 14.94 19.16 4.37
N ASN A 240 15.51 18.49 3.37
CA ASN A 240 15.51 18.95 1.98
C ASN A 240 14.24 18.55 1.21
N MET A 241 13.33 17.78 1.83
CA MET A 241 12.05 17.44 1.20
C MET A 241 11.17 18.69 1.04
N PRO A 242 10.43 18.81 -0.07
CA PRO A 242 9.54 19.95 -0.30
C PRO A 242 8.38 19.96 0.70
N ASN A 243 7.90 21.15 1.03
CA ASN A 243 6.69 21.37 1.83
C ASN A 243 6.70 20.68 3.20
N ILE A 244 7.80 20.88 3.94
CA ILE A 244 7.98 20.29 5.27
C ILE A 244 7.89 21.36 6.36
N SER A 245 7.22 21.04 7.45
CA SER A 245 7.33 21.79 8.72
C SER A 245 8.04 20.94 9.76
N CYS A 246 8.72 21.58 10.71
CA CYS A 246 9.54 20.89 11.70
C CYS A 246 9.16 21.34 13.11
N VAL A 247 9.07 20.37 14.02
CA VAL A 247 8.89 20.57 15.46
C VAL A 247 10.02 19.83 16.16
N VAL A 248 10.76 20.52 17.02
CA VAL A 248 11.93 19.95 17.70
C VAL A 248 11.58 19.75 19.16
N ASP A 249 11.75 18.53 19.65
CA ASP A 249 11.70 18.19 21.06
C ASP A 249 13.11 17.86 21.57
N ALA A 250 13.28 17.62 22.87
CA ALA A 250 14.57 17.28 23.46
C ALA A 250 15.09 15.93 22.97
N ASP A 251 14.19 14.97 22.78
CA ASP A 251 14.56 13.57 22.52
C ASP A 251 14.43 13.18 21.04
N PHE A 252 13.63 13.91 20.26
CA PHE A 252 13.38 13.63 18.85
C PHE A 252 13.02 14.88 18.05
N THR A 253 13.07 14.78 16.73
CA THR A 253 12.63 15.83 15.80
C THR A 253 11.51 15.31 14.92
N ILE A 254 10.42 16.06 14.84
CA ILE A 254 9.27 15.72 14.02
C ILE A 254 9.25 16.58 12.77
N PHE A 255 8.92 15.95 11.65
CA PHE A 255 8.68 16.60 10.39
C PHE A 255 7.29 16.25 9.86
N TYR A 256 6.54 17.27 9.46
CA TYR A 256 5.26 17.09 8.77
C TYR A 256 5.40 17.51 7.32
N GLN A 257 5.32 16.54 6.41
CA GLN A 257 5.28 16.79 4.99
C GLN A 257 3.83 16.94 4.53
N TYR A 258 3.58 17.95 3.69
CA TYR A 258 2.24 18.22 3.19
C TYR A 258 2.22 18.53 1.70
N GLU A 259 1.06 18.30 1.10
CA GLU A 259 0.76 18.67 -0.28
C GLU A 259 -0.26 19.82 -0.29
N TYR A 260 -0.29 20.58 -1.39
CA TYR A 260 -1.31 21.60 -1.59
C TYR A 260 -2.41 21.05 -2.48
N LYS A 261 -3.63 20.95 -1.94
CA LYS A 261 -4.85 20.77 -2.74
C LYS A 261 -5.56 22.12 -2.85
N GLY A 262 -5.30 22.83 -3.94
CA GLY A 262 -5.71 24.23 -4.09
C GLY A 262 -4.95 25.11 -3.09
N LYS A 263 -5.67 25.72 -2.15
CA LYS A 263 -5.08 26.56 -1.08
C LYS A 263 -4.80 25.78 0.21
N ASP A 264 -5.33 24.57 0.33
CA ASP A 264 -5.32 23.83 1.59
C ASP A 264 -4.08 22.94 1.71
N LYS A 265 -3.46 22.97 2.88
CA LYS A 265 -2.39 22.03 3.25
C LYS A 265 -3.02 20.71 3.69
N VAL A 266 -2.59 19.64 3.06
CA VAL A 266 -3.05 18.29 3.32
C VAL A 266 -1.85 17.44 3.73
N LEU A 267 -1.94 16.76 4.88
CA LEU A 267 -0.83 15.91 5.34
C LEU A 267 -0.55 14.80 4.32
N LEU A 268 0.73 14.63 3.99
CA LEU A 268 1.24 13.50 3.24
C LEU A 268 1.84 12.47 4.19
N ALA A 269 2.79 12.92 5.02
CA ALA A 269 3.51 12.07 5.95
C ALA A 269 4.00 12.82 7.19
N GLU A 270 4.14 12.08 8.28
CA GLU A 270 4.86 12.47 9.48
C GLU A 270 6.15 11.65 9.57
N TYR A 271 7.26 12.29 9.93
CA TYR A 271 8.52 11.64 10.21
C TYR A 271 8.96 12.01 11.62
N VAL A 272 9.06 11.05 12.52
CA VAL A 272 9.59 11.23 13.87
C VAL A 272 11.00 10.64 13.92
N LEU A 273 12.01 11.49 13.99
CA LEU A 273 13.41 11.10 13.97
C LEU A 273 14.00 11.19 15.39
N GLY A 274 14.29 10.03 15.97
CA GLY A 274 15.01 9.88 17.23
C GLY A 274 16.52 9.92 17.08
N TYR A 275 17.22 9.25 18.00
CA TYR A 275 18.68 9.13 17.96
C TYR A 275 19.14 8.08 16.95
N ASP A 276 18.56 6.89 17.03
CA ASP A 276 18.89 5.67 16.26
C ASP A 276 17.65 5.05 15.58
N TRP A 277 16.52 5.75 15.59
CA TRP A 277 15.28 5.28 14.97
C TRP A 277 14.55 6.40 14.22
N LEU A 278 13.70 6.00 13.28
CA LEU A 278 12.81 6.85 12.50
C LEU A 278 11.44 6.19 12.40
N THR A 279 10.38 6.92 12.73
CA THR A 279 9.00 6.49 12.44
C THR A 279 8.46 7.34 11.30
N LEU A 280 8.08 6.70 10.20
CA LEU A 280 7.33 7.28 9.08
C LEU A 280 5.85 6.93 9.26
N SER A 281 4.97 7.92 9.26
CA SER A 281 3.54 7.68 9.43
C SER A 281 2.70 8.40 8.38
N THR A 282 1.65 7.75 7.87
CA THR A 282 0.77 8.30 6.82
C THR A 282 -0.70 7.95 7.03
N PHE A 283 -1.59 8.62 6.32
CA PHE A 283 -3.01 8.26 6.27
C PHE A 283 -3.27 7.24 5.17
N GLY A 284 -3.47 5.98 5.58
CA GLY A 284 -3.77 4.87 4.68
C GLY A 284 -2.57 4.37 3.87
N HIS A 285 -2.74 3.18 3.29
CA HIS A 285 -1.66 2.42 2.66
C HIS A 285 -1.14 3.08 1.37
N LYS A 286 -1.99 3.80 0.63
CA LYS A 286 -1.58 4.49 -0.60
C LYS A 286 -0.48 5.53 -0.34
N ASP A 287 -0.71 6.41 0.64
CA ASP A 287 0.29 7.41 1.01
C ASP A 287 1.53 6.74 1.61
N MET A 288 1.35 5.67 2.39
CA MET A 288 2.46 4.91 2.98
C MET A 288 3.38 4.37 1.89
N LYS A 289 2.82 3.65 0.92
CA LYS A 289 3.56 3.08 -0.20
C LYS A 289 4.35 4.16 -0.95
N LEU A 290 3.67 5.26 -1.30
CA LEU A 290 4.28 6.37 -2.04
C LEU A 290 5.47 6.98 -1.29
N VAL A 291 5.27 7.29 -0.01
CA VAL A 291 6.28 8.00 0.78
C VAL A 291 7.43 7.07 1.16
N ARG A 292 7.12 5.84 1.55
CA ARG A 292 8.09 4.81 1.90
C ARG A 292 9.03 4.51 0.74
N GLN A 293 8.50 4.21 -0.44
CA GLN A 293 9.33 3.90 -1.61
C GLN A 293 10.31 5.03 -1.95
N ASN A 294 9.84 6.29 -1.86
CA ASN A 294 10.70 7.44 -2.10
C ASN A 294 11.77 7.60 -1.01
N LEU A 295 11.39 7.42 0.26
CA LEU A 295 12.30 7.50 1.40
C LEU A 295 13.40 6.42 1.32
N GLU A 296 13.01 5.17 1.12
CA GLU A 296 13.90 4.01 1.04
C GLU A 296 14.85 4.10 -0.15
N TYR A 297 14.37 4.58 -1.30
CA TYR A 297 15.21 4.84 -2.46
C TYR A 297 16.28 5.89 -2.17
N GLN A 298 15.92 7.00 -1.52
CA GLN A 298 16.85 8.09 -1.22
C GLN A 298 17.83 7.76 -0.07
N LEU A 299 17.42 6.90 0.85
CA LEU A 299 18.16 6.55 2.06
C LEU A 299 18.62 5.08 2.06
N TYR A 300 18.81 4.51 0.87
CA TYR A 300 19.31 3.15 0.71
C TYR A 300 20.60 2.95 1.50
N GLY A 301 20.63 1.92 2.35
CA GLY A 301 21.75 1.60 3.25
C GLY A 301 21.88 2.48 4.50
N CYS A 302 21.06 3.54 4.64
CA CYS A 302 21.02 4.39 5.84
C CYS A 302 19.90 4.01 6.81
N LEU A 303 18.89 3.31 6.31
CA LEU A 303 17.74 2.81 7.04
C LEU A 303 17.69 1.29 6.97
N GLU A 304 17.17 0.68 8.01
CA GLU A 304 16.78 -0.73 8.08
C GLU A 304 15.39 -0.78 8.69
N ILE A 305 14.46 -1.49 8.08
CA ILE A 305 13.08 -1.55 8.55
C ILE A 305 13.03 -2.37 9.84
N ASP A 306 12.31 -1.87 10.84
CA ASP A 306 12.17 -2.49 12.16
C ASP A 306 10.75 -3.00 12.42
N GLY A 307 9.72 -2.31 11.92
CA GLY A 307 8.33 -2.68 12.22
C GLY A 307 7.29 -1.81 11.52
N MET A 308 6.06 -2.30 11.36
CA MET A 308 4.91 -1.47 10.99
C MET A 308 3.84 -1.62 12.06
N GLU A 309 3.10 -0.54 12.31
CA GLU A 309 2.03 -0.53 13.30
C GLU A 309 0.87 0.38 12.84
N ILE A 310 -0.35 0.02 13.23
CA ILE A 310 -1.52 0.89 13.10
C ILE A 310 -1.72 1.61 14.43
N ARG A 311 -1.59 2.93 14.44
CA ARG A 311 -1.69 3.73 15.66
C ARG A 311 -3.13 4.13 15.96
N GLU A 312 -3.71 3.62 17.04
CA GLU A 312 -5.12 3.86 17.42
C GLU A 312 -5.47 5.36 17.55
N ASN A 313 -4.58 6.15 18.15
CA ASN A 313 -4.77 7.59 18.37
C ASN A 313 -4.17 8.46 17.23
N GLY A 314 -3.52 7.81 16.26
CA GLY A 314 -2.84 8.44 15.13
C GLY A 314 -1.78 9.48 15.53
N PHE A 315 -1.54 10.43 14.63
CA PHE A 315 -0.53 11.48 14.79
C PHE A 315 -0.82 12.51 15.90
N PHE A 316 -1.96 12.41 16.59
CA PHE A 316 -2.26 13.29 17.73
C PHE A 316 -1.59 12.83 19.03
N ASP A 317 -1.05 11.61 19.09
CA ASP A 317 -0.33 11.09 20.25
C ASP A 317 0.82 11.99 20.70
N ILE A 318 1.40 12.74 19.77
CA ILE A 318 2.48 13.68 20.05
C ILE A 318 2.07 14.86 20.94
N LEU A 319 0.77 15.11 21.10
CA LEU A 319 0.24 16.25 21.85
C LEU A 319 0.32 16.04 23.37
N THR A 320 1.52 15.85 23.90
CA THR A 320 1.80 15.81 25.34
C THR A 320 1.62 17.21 25.96
N ALA A 321 1.52 17.27 27.29
CA ALA A 321 1.37 18.54 28.00
C ALA A 321 2.55 19.49 27.74
N ASP A 322 3.76 18.94 27.66
CA ASP A 322 4.98 19.70 27.40
C ASP A 322 5.04 20.21 25.96
N MET A 323 4.65 19.37 24.99
CA MET A 323 4.56 19.77 23.58
C MET A 323 3.53 20.87 23.35
N LYS A 324 2.36 20.80 24.01
CA LYS A 324 1.35 21.88 23.94
C LYS A 324 1.84 23.19 24.58
N LYS A 325 2.71 23.10 25.58
CA LYS A 325 3.29 24.27 26.24
C LYS A 325 4.40 24.91 25.38
N ALA A 326 5.26 24.09 24.79
CA ALA A 326 6.34 24.54 23.90
C ALA A 326 5.79 25.08 22.56
N TYR A 327 4.73 24.46 22.03
CA TYR A 327 4.10 24.81 20.77
C TYR A 327 2.58 24.98 20.91
N PRO A 328 2.10 26.13 21.42
CA PRO A 328 0.68 26.36 21.71
C PRO A 328 -0.27 26.23 20.52
N ASN A 329 0.23 26.46 19.30
CA ASN A 329 -0.55 26.35 18.07
C ASN A 329 -0.49 24.97 17.41
N LEU A 330 0.29 24.03 17.95
CA LEU A 330 0.51 22.72 17.34
C LEU A 330 -0.78 21.93 17.21
N GLU A 331 -1.58 21.85 18.27
CA GLU A 331 -2.86 21.14 18.22
C GLU A 331 -3.77 21.69 17.12
N LYS A 332 -3.90 23.02 17.01
CA LYS A 332 -4.70 23.65 15.96
C LYS A 332 -4.17 23.30 14.56
N PHE A 333 -2.86 23.36 14.37
CA PHE A 333 -2.20 23.02 13.11
C PHE A 333 -2.43 21.55 12.70
N LEU A 334 -2.26 20.60 13.63
CA LEU A 334 -2.51 19.18 13.38
C LEU A 334 -3.98 18.95 13.01
N LYS A 335 -4.91 19.55 13.76
CA LYS A 335 -6.34 19.45 13.45
C LYS A 335 -6.68 19.95 12.06
N GLU A 336 -6.11 21.07 11.64
CA GLU A 336 -6.28 21.63 10.30
C GLU A 336 -5.79 20.65 9.21
N LEU A 337 -4.59 20.09 9.38
CA LEU A 337 -4.04 19.11 8.44
C LEU A 337 -4.91 17.86 8.31
N TYR A 338 -5.39 17.32 9.44
CA TYR A 338 -6.28 16.15 9.45
C TYR A 338 -7.61 16.45 8.77
N LEU A 339 -8.25 17.56 9.13
CA LEU A 339 -9.55 17.95 8.60
C LEU A 339 -9.47 18.21 7.10
N ASN A 340 -8.41 18.87 6.63
CA ASN A 340 -8.18 19.08 5.20
C ASN A 340 -7.92 17.75 4.47
N LYS A 341 -7.18 16.81 5.07
CA LYS A 341 -7.00 15.47 4.50
C LYS A 341 -8.33 14.77 4.37
N TRP A 342 -9.12 14.72 5.44
CA TRP A 342 -10.44 14.09 5.44
C TRP A 342 -11.36 14.70 4.38
N TYR A 343 -11.43 16.03 4.31
CA TYR A 343 -12.31 16.75 3.38
C TYR A 343 -12.00 16.47 1.91
N ASN A 344 -10.73 16.20 1.60
CA ASN A 344 -10.22 15.94 0.25
C ASN A 344 -9.92 14.47 -0.04
N SER A 345 -10.23 13.55 0.89
CA SER A 345 -10.01 12.11 0.71
C SER A 345 -11.28 11.47 0.18
N ARG A 346 -11.14 10.57 -0.79
CA ARG A 346 -12.26 9.78 -1.34
C ARG A 346 -12.62 8.67 -0.38
N LEU A 347 -13.90 8.59 -0.01
CA LEU A 347 -14.38 7.67 1.03
C LEU A 347 -15.36 6.66 0.41
N HIS A 348 -15.19 5.38 0.72
CA HIS A 348 -16.08 4.32 0.24
C HIS A 348 -17.54 4.58 0.64
N TYR A 349 -17.77 5.04 1.88
CA TYR A 349 -19.10 5.39 2.40
C TYR A 349 -19.81 6.50 1.60
N LEU A 350 -19.05 7.32 0.87
CA LEU A 350 -19.58 8.35 -0.02
C LEU A 350 -19.60 7.89 -1.49
N GLY A 351 -19.57 6.58 -1.75
CA GLY A 351 -19.51 6.02 -3.09
C GLY A 351 -18.23 6.39 -3.84
N GLY A 352 -17.11 6.55 -3.12
CA GLY A 352 -15.83 6.99 -3.69
C GLY A 352 -15.73 8.50 -3.91
N MET A 353 -16.72 9.29 -3.51
CA MET A 353 -16.60 10.75 -3.44
C MET A 353 -15.81 11.19 -2.20
N SER A 354 -15.16 12.33 -2.28
CA SER A 354 -14.67 13.06 -1.11
C SER A 354 -15.78 13.88 -0.46
N PRO A 355 -15.66 14.25 0.83
CA PRO A 355 -16.61 15.18 1.45
C PRO A 355 -16.78 16.49 0.67
N SER A 356 -15.72 16.97 0.03
CA SER A 356 -15.77 18.16 -0.83
C SER A 356 -16.64 17.97 -2.09
N GLU A 357 -16.54 16.82 -2.76
CA GLU A 357 -17.34 16.46 -3.93
C GLU A 357 -18.78 16.13 -3.53
N ALA A 358 -18.97 15.40 -2.43
CA ALA A 358 -20.27 15.01 -1.92
C ALA A 358 -21.12 16.23 -1.49
N ALA A 359 -20.49 17.31 -1.04
CA ALA A 359 -21.19 18.54 -0.67
C ALA A 359 -21.83 19.28 -1.88
N GLU A 360 -21.44 18.95 -3.11
CA GLU A 360 -21.89 19.63 -4.32
C GLU A 360 -23.17 19.03 -4.91
N THR A 361 -23.45 17.75 -4.67
CA THR A 361 -24.61 17.03 -5.21
C THR A 361 -25.67 16.76 -4.13
N GLU A 362 -26.94 16.66 -4.50
CA GLU A 362 -28.02 16.36 -3.54
C GLU A 362 -27.91 14.93 -2.98
N GLU A 363 -27.50 13.96 -3.80
CA GLU A 363 -27.26 12.58 -3.38
C GLU A 363 -26.03 12.49 -2.47
N GLY A 364 -24.93 13.17 -2.83
CA GLY A 364 -23.73 13.26 -2.01
C GLY A 364 -23.99 13.91 -0.65
N LYS A 365 -24.80 14.98 -0.58
CA LYS A 365 -25.19 15.61 0.69
C LYS A 365 -25.91 14.65 1.61
N LYS A 366 -26.78 13.79 1.09
CA LYS A 366 -27.48 12.78 1.90
C LYS A 366 -26.50 11.76 2.47
N LEU A 367 -25.55 11.28 1.66
CA LEU A 367 -24.50 10.36 2.11
C LEU A 367 -23.59 11.02 3.16
N LEU A 368 -23.18 12.28 2.92
CA LEU A 368 -22.36 13.06 3.85
C LEU A 368 -23.07 13.29 5.19
N TRP A 369 -24.37 13.59 5.18
CA TRP A 369 -25.15 13.67 6.41
C TRP A 369 -25.25 12.33 7.14
N GLY A 370 -25.37 11.22 6.41
CA GLY A 370 -25.27 9.87 6.96
C GLY A 370 -23.94 9.65 7.66
N LEU A 371 -22.84 10.07 7.05
CA LEU A 371 -21.49 9.95 7.60
C LEU A 371 -21.34 10.77 8.89
N ILE A 372 -21.76 12.03 8.87
CA ILE A 372 -21.75 12.92 10.06
C ILE A 372 -22.57 12.31 11.21
N LYS A 373 -23.73 11.70 10.91
CA LYS A 373 -24.57 11.04 11.91
C LYS A 373 -23.88 9.81 12.52
N LYS A 374 -23.14 9.05 11.72
CA LYS A 374 -22.30 7.94 12.21
C LYS A 374 -21.15 8.45 13.09
N ILE A 375 -20.44 9.50 12.67
CA ILE A 375 -19.36 10.12 13.48
C ILE A 375 -19.88 10.52 14.87
N TYR A 376 -21.08 11.11 14.93
CA TYR A 376 -21.74 11.47 16.19
C TYR A 376 -22.02 10.27 17.09
N GLN A 377 -22.56 9.18 16.53
CA GLN A 377 -22.84 7.95 17.27
C GLN A 377 -21.56 7.34 17.83
N ASN A 378 -20.49 7.34 17.05
CA ASN A 378 -19.18 6.85 17.45
C ASN A 378 -18.53 7.73 18.53
N GLU A 379 -18.64 9.06 18.43
CA GLU A 379 -18.13 9.97 19.46
C GLU A 379 -18.79 9.64 20.82
N ALA A 380 -20.11 9.40 20.83
CA ALA A 380 -20.84 8.99 22.02
C ALA A 380 -20.43 7.60 22.56
N LEU A 381 -20.11 6.65 21.68
CA LEU A 381 -19.62 5.32 22.06
C LEU A 381 -18.19 5.37 22.62
N ASN A 382 -17.29 6.15 22.01
CA ASN A 382 -15.91 6.32 22.45
C ASN A 382 -15.83 7.01 23.81
N LEU A 383 -16.69 8.00 24.05
CA LEU A 383 -16.87 8.61 25.37
C LEU A 383 -17.24 7.58 26.45
N ARG A 384 -18.11 6.60 26.13
CA ARG A 384 -18.47 5.51 27.06
C ARG A 384 -17.34 4.52 27.29
N ARG A 385 -16.46 4.32 26.30
CA ARG A 385 -15.28 3.44 26.36
C ARG A 385 -14.05 4.13 26.95
N GLY A 386 -14.14 5.41 27.33
CA GLY A 386 -13.00 6.18 27.85
C GLY A 386 -11.95 6.54 26.79
N LYS A 387 -12.21 6.29 25.50
CA LYS A 387 -11.31 6.68 24.40
C LYS A 387 -11.44 8.19 24.14
N ARG A 388 -10.31 8.88 23.99
CA ARG A 388 -10.28 10.33 23.72
C ARG A 388 -10.46 10.60 22.22
N SER A 389 -11.39 11.49 21.87
CA SER A 389 -11.49 12.01 20.50
C SER A 389 -10.78 13.36 20.42
N PHE A 390 -9.79 13.48 19.53
CA PHE A 390 -9.09 14.73 19.29
C PHE A 390 -9.88 15.68 18.38
N ILE A 391 -10.61 15.13 17.41
CA ILE A 391 -11.55 15.87 16.56
C ILE A 391 -12.97 15.66 17.05
N LYS A 392 -13.70 16.76 17.24
CA LYS A 392 -15.13 16.74 17.61
C LYS A 392 -16.00 16.87 16.37
N LEU A 393 -17.23 16.36 16.41
CA LEU A 393 -18.20 16.51 15.33
C LEU A 393 -18.34 17.97 14.83
N LYS A 394 -18.32 18.92 15.77
CA LYS A 394 -18.45 20.35 15.45
C LYS A 394 -17.34 20.83 14.52
N GLU A 395 -16.12 20.31 14.66
CA GLU A 395 -14.97 20.73 13.84
C GLU A 395 -15.14 20.25 12.37
N TYR A 396 -15.65 19.03 12.16
CA TYR A 396 -16.00 18.55 10.81
C TYR A 396 -17.09 19.41 10.15
N ILE A 397 -18.16 19.73 10.90
CA ILE A 397 -19.27 20.54 10.39
C ILE A 397 -18.80 21.96 10.07
N SER A 398 -18.02 22.58 10.98
CA SER A 398 -17.48 23.93 10.79
C SER A 398 -16.62 24.04 9.54
N LEU A 399 -15.76 23.04 9.25
CA LEU A 399 -14.96 23.01 8.03
C LEU A 399 -15.84 22.99 6.77
N ILE A 400 -16.87 22.13 6.73
CA ILE A 400 -17.77 22.05 5.57
C ILE A 400 -18.49 23.38 5.35
N GLU A 401 -18.97 24.02 6.42
CA GLU A 401 -19.65 25.31 6.35
C GLU A 401 -18.72 26.44 5.90
N GLU A 402 -17.48 26.46 6.37
CA GLU A 402 -16.45 27.43 5.97
C GLU A 402 -16.12 27.28 4.49
N LYS A 403 -15.81 26.07 4.03
CA LYS A 403 -15.49 25.77 2.62
C LYS A 403 -16.65 26.07 1.67
N LYS A 404 -17.89 25.93 2.14
CA LYS A 404 -19.09 26.32 1.39
C LYS A 404 -19.19 27.85 1.22
N LYS A 405 -18.80 28.63 2.23
CA LYS A 405 -18.79 30.10 2.16
C LYS A 405 -17.66 30.63 1.28
N GLU A 406 -16.50 29.97 1.24
CA GLU A 406 -15.38 30.36 0.37
C GLU A 406 -15.66 30.16 -1.13
N LYS A 407 -16.60 29.27 -1.48
CA LYS A 407 -17.02 28.97 -2.86
C LYS A 407 -18.18 29.86 -3.36
N GLN A 408 -18.82 30.63 -2.47
CA GLN A 408 -19.88 31.61 -2.78
C GLN A 408 -19.29 33.00 -2.96
#